data_AF-A0AAD5WJ77-F1
#
_entry.id   AF-A0AAD5WJ77-F1
#
_cell.length_a   1.000
_cell.length_b   1.000
_cell.length_c   1.000
_cell.angle_alpha   90.00
_cell.angle_beta   90.00
_cell.angle_gamma   90.00
#
_symmetry.space_group_name_H-M   'P 1'
#
loop_
_entity.id
_entity.type
_entity.pdbx_description
1 polymer ?
#
loop_
_entity_poly.entity_id
_entity_poly.type
_entity_poly.pdbx_seq_one_letter_code
_entity_poly.pdbx_strand_id
1 'polypeptide(L)'
;MEGPSVRDAACFRRTQNVRSVERIVLSALDRPFLHDDPERYLAFLVRARSSLYQSDSVIAHVIKLMLSFGFRYFNSQRFKKGTFMRVLIANLFITIPSLNDPIMRFQFSLQTVHLSLLANTLSQTEALLLFSLETLDDLSVPPLQLLSMFAQFLAVLVYVPDIPRKPALSLFDSFTYIIQRRKWCQDQESLLGDAWILCLRYLWAVSQPDFTVKFTNVQSNDVYYGSSEAYRLVVMEKVDFIMQQLLSVIETQSPTKPTVALSLLEFVVVKLAIHGPVVKLVSNLLKRCVKSGQFELRIVHVIKTLTKLCETNDELKVTLIKMKVLQH
;
A
#
# COMPACT_ATOMS: atom_id res chain seq x y z
N MET A 1 1.79 -22.37 44.82
CA MET A 1 1.53 -21.07 44.15
C MET A 1 2.47 -20.06 44.77
N GLU A 2 3.69 -19.95 44.26
CA GLU A 2 4.60 -18.88 44.67
C GLU A 2 4.15 -17.59 43.99
N GLY A 3 3.84 -16.57 44.79
CA GLY A 3 3.48 -15.24 44.28
C GLY A 3 4.66 -14.56 43.58
N PRO A 4 4.39 -13.56 42.72
CA PRO A 4 5.44 -12.90 41.95
C PRO A 4 6.50 -12.26 42.87
N SER A 5 7.78 -12.38 42.49
CA SER A 5 8.89 -11.91 43.32
C SER A 5 8.83 -10.39 43.53
N VAL A 6 9.39 -9.89 44.64
CA VAL A 6 9.42 -8.46 44.99
C VAL A 6 10.07 -7.60 43.89
N ARG A 7 11.02 -8.17 43.11
CA ARG A 7 11.65 -7.50 41.96
C ARG A 7 10.67 -7.34 40.79
N ASP A 8 9.82 -8.32 40.54
CA ASP A 8 8.81 -8.28 39.48
C ASP A 8 7.72 -7.26 39.79
N ALA A 9 7.32 -7.16 41.07
CA ALA A 9 6.35 -6.17 41.53
C ALA A 9 6.88 -4.71 41.48
N ALA A 10 8.18 -4.51 41.70
CA ALA A 10 8.84 -3.20 41.58
C ALA A 10 9.04 -2.78 40.12
N CYS A 11 9.44 -3.73 39.26
CA CYS A 11 9.53 -3.52 37.81
C CYS A 11 8.15 -3.15 37.23
N PHE A 12 7.12 -3.92 37.58
CA PHE A 12 5.75 -3.68 37.14
C PHE A 12 5.21 -2.31 37.59
N ARG A 13 5.42 -1.92 38.85
CA ARG A 13 5.06 -0.58 39.35
C ARG A 13 5.81 0.53 38.64
N ARG A 14 7.10 0.34 38.33
CA ARG A 14 7.90 1.32 37.57
C ARG A 14 7.37 1.48 36.14
N THR A 15 7.00 0.39 35.47
CA THR A 15 6.38 0.43 34.14
C THR A 15 5.01 1.13 34.16
N GLN A 16 4.20 0.92 35.19
CA GLN A 16 2.92 1.60 35.36
C GLN A 16 3.07 3.11 35.61
N ASN A 17 4.06 3.51 36.41
CA ASN A 17 4.34 4.93 36.67
C ASN A 17 4.84 5.66 35.42
N VAL A 18 5.74 5.03 34.64
CA VAL A 18 6.21 5.59 33.36
C VAL A 18 5.04 5.79 32.40
N ARG A 19 4.16 4.80 32.24
CA ARG A 19 2.95 4.91 31.40
C ARG A 19 1.99 6.02 31.86
N SER A 20 1.93 6.26 33.17
CA SER A 20 1.09 7.32 33.75
C SER A 20 1.66 8.70 33.47
N VAL A 21 2.97 8.88 33.61
CA VAL A 21 3.67 10.13 33.25
C VAL A 21 3.56 10.42 31.76
N GLU A 22 3.79 9.42 30.91
CA GLU A 22 3.59 9.56 29.46
C GLU A 22 2.17 10.03 29.14
N ARG A 23 1.14 9.41 29.72
CA ARG A 23 -0.25 9.83 29.49
C ARG A 23 -0.50 11.29 29.88
N ILE A 24 0.07 11.75 31.00
CA ILE A 24 -0.04 13.15 31.43
C ILE A 24 0.65 14.07 30.42
N VAL A 25 1.85 13.71 29.96
CA VAL A 25 2.59 14.47 28.94
C VAL A 25 1.79 14.54 27.64
N LEU A 26 1.28 13.41 27.15
CA LEU A 26 0.44 13.35 25.95
C LEU A 26 -0.79 14.26 26.09
N SER A 27 -1.48 14.18 27.22
CA SER A 27 -2.64 15.02 27.51
C SER A 27 -2.28 16.51 27.60
N ALA A 28 -1.08 16.84 28.07
CA ALA A 28 -0.60 18.22 28.11
C ALA A 28 -0.26 18.75 26.72
N LEU A 29 0.26 17.91 25.82
CA LEU A 29 0.54 18.27 24.43
C LEU A 29 -0.73 18.53 23.60
N ASP A 30 -1.87 17.98 24.02
CA ASP A 30 -3.17 18.21 23.36
C ASP A 30 -3.80 19.57 23.71
N ARG A 31 -3.40 20.20 24.82
CA ARG A 31 -4.04 21.42 25.35
C ARG A 31 -3.78 22.71 24.57
N PRO A 32 -2.59 22.96 23.97
CA PRO A 32 -2.33 24.23 23.30
C PRO A 32 -3.28 24.46 22.14
N PHE A 33 -4.23 25.40 22.33
CA PHE A 33 -5.14 25.85 21.30
C PHE A 33 -4.53 27.06 20.58
N LEU A 34 -3.50 26.80 19.77
CA LEU A 34 -2.78 27.85 19.01
C LEU A 34 -3.22 27.89 17.55
N HIS A 35 -4.51 27.68 17.29
CA HIS A 35 -5.02 27.64 15.92
C HIS A 35 -4.75 28.96 15.19
N ASP A 36 -4.78 30.09 15.87
CA ASP A 36 -4.63 31.42 15.27
C ASP A 36 -3.18 31.76 14.87
N ASP A 37 -2.19 31.06 15.42
CA ASP A 37 -0.77 31.24 15.09
C ASP A 37 -0.12 29.90 14.70
N PRO A 38 -0.17 29.54 13.41
CA PRO A 38 0.33 28.25 12.92
C PRO A 38 1.84 28.07 13.11
N GLU A 39 2.61 29.15 13.02
CA GLU A 39 4.06 29.12 13.17
C GLU A 39 4.45 28.85 14.61
N ARG A 40 3.78 29.52 15.56
CA ARG A 40 4.00 29.29 16.99
C ARG A 40 3.57 27.89 17.41
N TYR A 41 2.47 27.36 16.86
CA TYR A 41 2.06 25.99 17.14
C TYR A 41 3.08 24.96 16.62
N LEU A 42 3.57 25.14 15.39
CA LEU A 42 4.62 24.26 14.86
C LEU A 42 5.91 24.37 15.68
N ALA A 43 6.35 25.58 16.04
CA ALA A 43 7.51 25.80 16.89
C ALA A 43 7.37 25.12 18.27
N PHE A 44 6.17 25.17 18.86
CA PHE A 44 5.84 24.43 20.08
C PHE A 44 6.03 22.92 19.90
N LEU A 45 5.48 22.33 18.83
CA LEU A 45 5.61 20.89 18.56
C LEU A 45 7.06 20.47 18.29
N VAL A 46 7.82 21.30 17.57
CA VAL A 46 9.26 21.07 17.33
C VAL A 46 10.06 21.10 18.63
N ARG A 47 9.73 22.02 19.54
CA ARG A 47 10.34 22.09 20.87
C ARG A 47 9.93 20.93 21.76
N ALA A 48 8.67 20.49 21.68
CA ALA A 48 8.21 19.30 22.38
C ALA A 48 8.99 18.06 21.93
N ARG A 49 9.15 17.86 20.62
CA ARG A 49 10.00 16.80 20.05
C ARG A 49 11.42 16.85 20.61
N SER A 50 12.08 18.02 20.56
CA SER A 50 13.48 18.12 21.00
C SER A 50 13.66 17.94 22.51
N SER A 51 12.64 18.25 23.31
CA SER A 51 12.69 18.16 24.78
C SER A 51 12.25 16.78 25.30
N LEU A 52 11.45 16.04 24.53
CA LEU A 52 10.78 14.80 24.94
C LEU A 52 11.14 13.61 24.02
N TYR A 53 12.30 13.66 23.37
CA TYR A 53 12.76 12.68 22.38
C TYR A 53 13.01 11.27 22.94
N GLN A 54 12.98 11.09 24.26
CA GLN A 54 13.31 9.82 24.92
C GLN A 54 12.18 8.78 24.88
N SER A 55 10.97 9.16 24.45
CA SER A 55 9.83 8.24 24.35
C SER A 55 9.25 8.23 22.94
N ASP A 56 9.26 7.06 22.30
CA ASP A 56 8.63 6.81 21.00
C ASP A 56 7.14 7.15 21.01
N SER A 57 6.44 6.88 22.12
CA SER A 57 5.01 7.20 22.24
C SER A 57 4.75 8.70 22.17
N VAL A 58 5.62 9.50 22.78
CA VAL A 58 5.56 10.96 22.75
C VAL A 58 5.92 11.50 21.37
N ILE A 59 6.99 10.99 20.74
CA ILE A 59 7.36 11.38 19.37
C ILE A 59 6.23 11.05 18.39
N ALA A 60 5.67 9.83 18.46
CA ALA A 60 4.55 9.41 17.62
C ALA A 60 3.33 10.32 17.81
N HIS A 61 3.05 10.75 19.04
CA HIS A 61 1.97 11.70 19.31
C HIS A 61 2.25 13.09 18.75
N VAL A 62 3.48 13.59 18.87
CA VAL A 62 3.89 14.86 18.24
C VAL A 62 3.71 14.80 16.73
N ILE A 63 4.13 13.71 16.08
CA ILE A 63 3.91 13.48 14.64
C ILE A 63 2.42 13.48 14.32
N LYS A 64 1.59 12.78 15.10
CA LYS A 64 0.14 12.74 14.94
C LYS A 64 -0.49 14.13 15.07
N LEU A 65 -0.03 14.94 16.02
CA LEU A 65 -0.47 16.34 16.19
C LEU A 65 -0.07 17.19 14.98
N MET A 66 1.17 17.07 14.50
CA MET A 66 1.66 17.76 13.30
C MET A 66 0.85 17.39 12.05
N LEU A 67 0.58 16.10 11.82
CA LEU A 67 -0.23 15.61 10.70
C LEU A 67 -1.67 16.11 10.79
N SER A 68 -2.32 15.93 11.95
CA SER A 68 -3.69 16.37 12.17
C SER A 68 -3.83 17.88 11.98
N PHE A 69 -2.84 18.65 12.44
CA PHE A 69 -2.78 20.08 12.23
C PHE A 69 -2.56 20.44 10.75
N GLY A 70 -1.66 19.74 10.05
CA GLY A 70 -1.41 19.93 8.62
C GLY A 70 -2.67 19.77 7.77
N PHE A 71 -3.43 18.69 7.98
CA PHE A 71 -4.69 18.47 7.25
C PHE A 71 -5.73 19.57 7.56
N ARG A 72 -5.89 19.96 8.82
CA ARG A 72 -6.79 21.08 9.19
C ARG A 72 -6.34 22.41 8.59
N TYR A 73 -5.04 22.70 8.61
CA TYR A 73 -4.47 23.93 8.08
C TYR A 73 -4.67 24.01 6.57
N PHE A 74 -4.46 22.91 5.84
CA PHE A 74 -4.73 22.85 4.41
C PHE A 74 -6.19 23.19 4.07
N ASN A 75 -7.14 22.69 4.86
CA ASN A 75 -8.58 22.93 4.67
C ASN A 75 -9.05 24.32 5.14
N SER A 76 -8.25 25.08 5.89
CA SER A 76 -8.62 26.43 6.37
C SER A 76 -8.61 27.48 5.23
N GLN A 77 -9.31 28.61 5.33
CA GLN A 77 -9.26 29.68 4.29
C GLN A 77 -8.07 30.66 4.46
N ARG A 78 -6.87 30.16 4.76
CA ARG A 78 -5.68 30.99 5.00
C ARG A 78 -4.88 31.30 3.74
N PHE A 79 -4.26 32.48 3.68
CA PHE A 79 -3.31 32.87 2.65
C PHE A 79 -1.96 32.16 2.82
N LYS A 80 -1.19 31.98 1.73
CA LYS A 80 0.18 31.41 1.72
C LYS A 80 0.35 29.98 2.29
N LYS A 81 -0.67 29.13 2.15
CA LYS A 81 -0.65 27.74 2.68
C LYS A 81 0.58 26.95 2.26
N GLY A 82 0.97 27.02 0.99
CA GLY A 82 2.01 26.15 0.42
C GLY A 82 3.38 26.27 1.10
N THR A 83 3.80 27.49 1.49
CA THR A 83 5.10 27.68 2.15
C THR A 83 5.10 27.10 3.56
N PHE A 84 4.06 27.36 4.35
CA PHE A 84 3.95 26.77 5.68
C PHE A 84 3.85 25.25 5.64
N MET A 85 3.05 24.71 4.71
CA MET A 85 2.92 23.26 4.51
C MET A 85 4.27 22.60 4.20
N ARG A 86 5.10 23.21 3.33
CA ARG A 86 6.46 22.73 3.04
C ARG A 86 7.34 22.65 4.30
N VAL A 87 7.26 23.65 5.18
CA VAL A 87 8.02 23.68 6.43
C VAL A 87 7.52 22.59 7.39
N LEU A 88 6.20 22.42 7.50
CA LEU A 88 5.61 21.37 8.32
C LEU A 88 5.98 19.97 7.82
N ILE A 89 5.89 19.72 6.50
CA ILE A 89 6.29 18.46 5.86
C ILE A 89 7.78 18.21 6.07
N ALA A 90 8.63 19.22 5.93
CA ALA A 90 10.06 19.08 6.22
C ALA A 90 10.32 18.68 7.68
N ASN A 91 9.57 19.25 8.63
CA ASN A 91 9.64 18.87 10.05
C ASN A 91 9.18 17.43 10.28
N LEU A 92 8.12 16.97 9.61
CA LEU A 92 7.69 15.57 9.66
C LEU A 92 8.78 14.65 9.10
N PHE A 93 9.35 14.98 7.93
CA PHE A 93 10.39 14.20 7.26
C PHE A 93 11.63 13.98 8.14
N ILE A 94 12.05 14.97 8.93
CA ILE A 94 13.18 14.81 9.87
C ILE A 94 12.80 14.17 11.21
N THR A 95 11.50 14.15 11.56
CA THR A 95 11.03 13.62 12.85
C THR A 95 10.67 12.14 12.76
N ILE A 96 10.05 11.72 11.66
CA ILE A 96 9.63 10.32 11.48
C ILE A 96 10.80 9.34 11.64
N PRO A 97 12.00 9.57 11.06
CA PRO A 97 13.14 8.68 11.23
C PRO A 97 13.61 8.50 12.68
N SER A 98 13.24 9.39 13.61
CA SER A 98 13.62 9.25 15.02
C SER A 98 12.75 8.26 15.80
N LEU A 99 11.72 7.67 15.18
CA LEU A 99 10.94 6.57 15.76
C LEU A 99 11.71 5.26 15.63
N ASN A 100 11.73 4.45 16.69
CA ASN A 100 12.37 3.14 16.65
C ASN A 100 11.51 2.13 15.88
N ASP A 101 10.19 2.18 16.02
CA ASP A 101 9.28 1.25 15.36
C ASP A 101 9.18 1.50 13.83
N PRO A 102 9.68 0.58 12.99
CA PRO A 102 9.64 0.72 11.53
C PRO A 102 8.21 0.71 10.96
N ILE A 103 7.25 0.07 11.64
CA ILE A 103 5.85 0.07 11.20
C ILE A 103 5.26 1.48 11.36
N MET A 104 5.51 2.12 12.51
CA MET A 104 5.09 3.51 12.72
C MET A 104 5.79 4.45 11.73
N ARG A 105 7.09 4.26 11.47
CA ARG A 105 7.83 5.04 10.47
C ARG A 105 7.17 4.98 9.11
N PHE A 106 6.87 3.77 8.62
CA PHE A 106 6.18 3.57 7.36
C PHE A 106 4.79 4.24 7.33
N GLN A 107 3.96 4.01 8.35
CA GLN A 107 2.60 4.54 8.41
C GLN A 107 2.57 6.07 8.43
N PHE A 108 3.39 6.70 9.26
CA PHE A 108 3.49 8.16 9.29
C PHE A 108 4.10 8.73 8.02
N SER A 109 5.02 8.01 7.37
CA SER A 109 5.57 8.43 6.07
C SER A 109 4.48 8.47 5.00
N LEU A 110 3.65 7.42 4.88
CA LEU A 110 2.52 7.42 3.94
C LEU A 110 1.49 8.51 4.25
N GLN A 111 1.18 8.76 5.52
CA GLN A 111 0.30 9.87 5.90
C GLN A 111 0.90 11.24 5.51
N THR A 112 2.22 11.38 5.62
CA THR A 112 2.92 12.60 5.21
C THR A 112 2.96 12.74 3.68
N VAL A 113 3.02 11.63 2.92
CA VAL A 113 2.89 11.64 1.44
C VAL A 113 1.56 12.26 1.02
N HIS A 114 0.45 11.91 1.67
CA HIS A 114 -0.84 12.56 1.37
C HIS A 114 -0.79 14.07 1.57
N LEU A 115 -0.14 14.51 2.65
CA LEU A 115 0.02 15.92 2.95
C LEU A 115 0.90 16.64 1.92
N SER A 116 1.98 15.99 1.45
CA SER A 116 2.89 16.53 0.44
C SER A 116 2.26 16.58 -0.95
N LEU A 117 1.40 15.62 -1.29
CA LEU A 117 0.57 15.67 -2.49
C LEU A 117 -0.38 16.87 -2.46
N LEU A 118 -1.11 17.06 -1.35
CA LEU A 118 -2.00 18.22 -1.17
C LEU A 118 -1.25 19.56 -1.25
N ALA A 119 -0.02 19.61 -0.71
CA ALA A 119 0.84 20.79 -0.77
C ALA A 119 1.51 21.00 -2.14
N ASN A 120 1.33 20.09 -3.09
CA ASN A 120 1.97 20.04 -4.40
C ASN A 120 3.51 20.11 -4.32
N THR A 121 4.10 19.28 -3.43
CA THR A 121 5.54 19.23 -3.18
C THR A 121 6.10 17.89 -3.65
N LEU A 122 6.38 17.78 -4.96
CA LEU A 122 6.81 16.52 -5.58
C LEU A 122 8.15 15.99 -5.04
N SER A 123 9.14 16.86 -4.84
CA SER A 123 10.45 16.43 -4.30
C SER A 123 10.35 15.85 -2.89
N GLN A 124 9.53 16.45 -2.03
CA GLN A 124 9.26 15.92 -0.69
C GLN A 124 8.47 14.61 -0.74
N THR A 125 7.51 14.52 -1.68
CA THR A 125 6.73 13.29 -1.92
C THR A 125 7.63 12.14 -2.34
N GLU A 126 8.52 12.38 -3.29
CA GLU A 126 9.52 11.40 -3.74
C GLU A 126 10.42 10.95 -2.58
N ALA A 127 10.97 11.88 -1.82
CA ALA A 127 11.85 11.55 -0.68
C ALA A 127 11.14 10.68 0.37
N LEU A 128 9.87 10.98 0.69
CA LEU A 128 9.06 10.19 1.61
C LEU A 128 8.75 8.78 1.07
N LEU A 129 8.50 8.65 -0.24
CA LEU A 129 8.23 7.36 -0.88
C LEU A 129 9.49 6.49 -0.93
N LEU A 130 10.65 7.09 -1.25
CA LEU A 130 11.94 6.38 -1.20
C LEU A 130 12.27 5.91 0.21
N PHE A 131 12.06 6.76 1.22
CA PHE A 131 12.20 6.37 2.63
C PHE A 131 11.20 5.25 3.03
N SER A 132 9.98 5.30 2.51
CA SER A 132 8.99 4.25 2.74
C SER A 132 9.39 2.92 2.10
N LEU A 133 10.00 2.95 0.90
CA LEU A 133 10.56 1.78 0.23
C LEU A 133 11.73 1.17 1.01
N GLU A 134 12.67 1.99 1.46
CA GLU A 134 13.78 1.54 2.32
C GLU A 134 13.23 0.88 3.60
N THR A 135 12.25 1.52 4.25
CA THR A 135 11.60 0.95 5.44
C THR A 135 10.92 -0.39 5.12
N LEU A 136 10.24 -0.51 3.97
CA LEU A 136 9.63 -1.78 3.52
C LEU A 136 10.64 -2.88 3.26
N ASP A 137 11.82 -2.55 2.78
CA ASP A 137 12.88 -3.51 2.50
C ASP A 137 13.42 -4.12 3.80
N ASP A 138 13.64 -3.28 4.81
CA ASP A 138 14.19 -3.67 6.12
C ASP A 138 13.16 -4.30 7.08
N LEU A 139 11.87 -4.27 6.73
CA LEU A 139 10.80 -4.70 7.61
C LEU A 139 10.76 -6.23 7.80
N SER A 140 10.90 -6.63 9.06
CA SER A 140 10.67 -8.00 9.55
C SER A 140 9.36 -8.04 10.36
N VAL A 141 8.25 -8.30 9.67
CA VAL A 141 6.90 -8.34 10.24
C VAL A 141 6.16 -9.60 9.78
N PRO A 142 5.09 -10.02 10.48
CA PRO A 142 4.28 -11.14 10.05
C PRO A 142 3.78 -10.99 8.60
N PRO A 143 3.71 -12.09 7.83
CA PRO A 143 3.27 -12.13 6.43
C PRO A 143 2.06 -11.25 6.07
N LEU A 144 0.96 -11.39 6.83
CA LEU A 144 -0.28 -10.68 6.55
C LEU A 144 -0.13 -9.16 6.76
N GLN A 145 0.68 -8.76 7.75
CA GLN A 145 0.96 -7.35 8.00
C GLN A 145 1.82 -6.76 6.87
N LEU A 146 2.80 -7.51 6.37
CA LEU A 146 3.61 -7.10 5.23
C LEU A 146 2.75 -6.86 3.98
N LEU A 147 1.84 -7.78 3.64
CA LEU A 147 0.93 -7.60 2.50
C LEU A 147 0.03 -6.38 2.67
N SER A 148 -0.47 -6.12 3.88
CA SER A 148 -1.26 -4.93 4.16
C SER A 148 -0.45 -3.65 3.91
N MET A 149 0.83 -3.62 4.29
CA MET A 149 1.72 -2.49 4.05
C MET A 149 2.04 -2.32 2.56
N PHE A 150 2.28 -3.42 1.83
CA PHE A 150 2.43 -3.40 0.37
C PHE A 150 1.19 -2.85 -0.33
N ALA A 151 0.00 -3.28 0.09
CA ALA A 151 -1.25 -2.78 -0.45
C ALA A 151 -1.43 -1.28 -0.19
N GLN A 152 -1.08 -0.81 1.02
CA GLN A 152 -1.13 0.61 1.36
C GLN A 152 -0.16 1.44 0.51
N PHE A 153 1.09 1.00 0.36
CA PHE A 153 2.08 1.69 -0.46
C PHE A 153 1.62 1.81 -1.92
N LEU A 154 1.20 0.68 -2.52
CA LEU A 154 0.74 0.66 -3.91
C LEU A 154 -0.53 1.49 -4.10
N ALA A 155 -1.46 1.48 -3.14
CA ALA A 155 -2.67 2.30 -3.20
C ALA A 155 -2.34 3.80 -3.22
N VAL A 156 -1.37 4.24 -2.40
CA VAL A 156 -0.89 5.63 -2.43
C VAL A 156 -0.21 5.94 -3.77
N LEU A 157 0.62 5.02 -4.26
CA LEU A 157 1.42 5.21 -5.46
C LEU A 157 0.57 5.47 -6.71
N VAL A 158 -0.66 4.92 -6.79
CA VAL A 158 -1.59 5.16 -7.93
C VAL A 158 -1.77 6.66 -8.20
N TYR A 159 -1.80 7.48 -7.15
CA TYR A 159 -2.10 8.89 -7.27
C TYR A 159 -0.88 9.79 -7.42
N VAL A 160 0.32 9.23 -7.20
CA VAL A 160 1.58 9.98 -7.24
C VAL A 160 2.00 10.15 -8.69
N PRO A 161 2.22 11.38 -9.18
CA PRO A 161 2.80 11.58 -10.50
C PRO A 161 4.23 11.05 -10.56
N ASP A 162 4.61 10.54 -11.71
CA ASP A 162 5.98 10.11 -11.97
C ASP A 162 6.95 11.29 -11.88
N ILE A 163 8.18 10.96 -11.49
CA ILE A 163 9.24 11.94 -11.29
C ILE A 163 9.75 12.40 -12.65
N PRO A 164 9.78 13.71 -12.94
CA PRO A 164 10.30 14.21 -14.20
C PRO A 164 11.71 13.68 -14.49
N ARG A 165 11.96 13.29 -15.74
CA ARG A 165 13.25 12.74 -16.23
C ARG A 165 13.60 11.34 -15.73
N LYS A 166 12.76 10.68 -14.93
CA LYS A 166 12.88 9.24 -14.66
C LYS A 166 12.01 8.43 -15.63
N PRO A 167 12.33 7.14 -15.86
CA PRO A 167 11.43 6.24 -16.58
C PRO A 167 10.05 6.18 -15.92
N ALA A 168 9.01 5.98 -16.73
CA ALA A 168 7.65 5.86 -16.21
C ALA A 168 7.54 4.68 -15.23
N LEU A 169 6.85 4.92 -14.12
CA LEU A 169 6.66 4.02 -12.99
C LEU A 169 7.97 3.57 -12.30
N SER A 170 9.01 4.41 -12.26
CA SER A 170 10.30 4.06 -11.63
C SER A 170 10.19 3.70 -10.13
N LEU A 171 9.24 4.29 -9.40
CA LEU A 171 8.99 3.94 -8.00
C LEU A 171 8.34 2.57 -7.86
N PHE A 172 7.51 2.17 -8.83
CA PHE A 172 6.97 0.81 -8.89
C PHE A 172 8.09 -0.20 -9.19
N ASP A 173 9.05 0.14 -10.06
CA ASP A 173 10.22 -0.72 -10.31
C ASP A 173 11.07 -0.91 -9.05
N SER A 174 11.22 0.15 -8.26
CA SER A 174 11.91 0.08 -6.97
C SER A 174 11.16 -0.84 -5.98
N PHE A 175 9.82 -0.81 -6.00
CA PHE A 175 8.97 -1.68 -5.20
C PHE A 175 9.05 -3.15 -5.63
N THR A 176 8.98 -3.45 -6.93
CA THR A 176 9.10 -4.84 -7.42
C THR A 176 10.46 -5.42 -7.10
N TYR A 177 11.52 -4.61 -7.13
CA TYR A 177 12.86 -5.03 -6.71
C TYR A 177 12.93 -5.43 -5.23
N ILE A 178 12.12 -4.83 -4.33
CA ILE A 178 11.99 -5.27 -2.93
C ILE A 178 11.35 -6.67 -2.85
N ILE A 179 10.29 -6.91 -3.63
CA ILE A 179 9.64 -8.23 -3.68
C ILE A 179 10.64 -9.29 -4.16
N GLN A 180 11.41 -9.00 -5.22
CA GLN A 180 12.35 -9.95 -5.80
C GLN A 180 13.52 -10.29 -4.87
N ARG A 181 14.08 -9.29 -4.17
CA ARG A 181 15.25 -9.51 -3.31
C ARG A 181 14.91 -10.16 -1.98
N ARG A 182 13.65 -10.06 -1.55
CA ARG A 182 13.18 -10.64 -0.29
C ARG A 182 13.32 -12.17 -0.35
N LYS A 183 13.83 -12.76 0.73
CA LYS A 183 13.93 -14.21 0.87
C LYS A 183 12.57 -14.77 1.27
N TRP A 184 11.87 -15.37 0.30
CA TRP A 184 10.60 -16.07 0.53
C TRP A 184 10.89 -17.52 0.92
N CYS A 185 10.28 -17.99 2.01
CA CYS A 185 10.37 -19.39 2.40
C CYS A 185 9.47 -20.26 1.49
N GLN A 186 9.75 -21.57 1.39
CA GLN A 186 8.99 -22.49 0.52
C GLN A 186 7.49 -22.58 0.90
N ASP A 187 7.15 -22.33 2.16
CA ASP A 187 5.76 -22.28 2.65
C ASP A 187 5.06 -20.94 2.38
N GLN A 188 5.78 -19.96 1.81
CA GLN A 188 5.29 -18.59 1.56
C GLN A 188 4.96 -18.33 0.08
N GLU A 189 4.83 -19.35 -0.76
CA GLU A 189 4.46 -19.17 -2.18
C GLU A 189 3.14 -18.41 -2.36
N SER A 190 2.14 -18.70 -1.52
CA SER A 190 0.86 -17.97 -1.56
C SER A 190 1.05 -16.48 -1.25
N LEU A 191 1.94 -16.17 -0.31
CA LEU A 191 2.24 -14.81 0.12
C LEU A 191 2.96 -14.02 -1.00
N LEU A 192 3.94 -14.66 -1.63
CA LEU A 192 4.63 -14.10 -2.80
C LEU A 192 3.65 -13.88 -3.96
N GLY A 193 2.79 -14.85 -4.24
CA GLY A 193 1.74 -14.72 -5.24
C GLY A 193 0.79 -13.57 -4.94
N ASP A 194 0.35 -13.42 -3.69
CA ASP A 194 -0.51 -12.30 -3.28
C ASP A 194 0.20 -10.94 -3.43
N ALA A 195 1.51 -10.86 -3.14
CA ALA A 195 2.29 -9.65 -3.39
C ALA A 195 2.33 -9.29 -4.88
N TRP A 196 2.52 -10.26 -5.77
CA TRP A 196 2.45 -10.03 -7.21
C TRP A 196 1.04 -9.69 -7.71
N ILE A 197 -0.01 -10.25 -7.10
CA ILE A 197 -1.40 -9.85 -7.39
C ILE A 197 -1.65 -8.39 -6.99
N LEU A 198 -1.06 -7.91 -5.88
CA LEU A 198 -1.13 -6.49 -5.53
C LEU A 198 -0.48 -5.61 -6.61
N CYS A 199 0.69 -6.01 -7.13
CA CYS A 199 1.34 -5.32 -8.25
C CYS A 199 0.44 -5.28 -9.49
N LEU A 200 -0.22 -6.40 -9.83
CA LEU A 200 -1.13 -6.46 -10.97
C LEU A 200 -2.36 -5.57 -10.78
N ARG A 201 -2.90 -5.48 -9.56
CA ARG A 201 -3.99 -4.54 -9.22
C ARG A 201 -3.56 -3.08 -9.37
N TYR A 202 -2.35 -2.76 -8.95
CA TYR A 202 -1.76 -1.42 -9.16
C TYR A 202 -1.65 -1.11 -10.66
N LEU A 203 -1.06 -2.01 -11.45
CA LEU A 203 -0.90 -1.82 -12.90
C LEU A 203 -2.24 -1.68 -13.62
N TRP A 204 -3.25 -2.43 -13.20
CA TRP A 204 -4.62 -2.25 -13.70
C TRP A 204 -5.20 -0.88 -13.34
N ALA A 205 -4.94 -0.37 -12.14
CA ALA A 205 -5.43 0.95 -11.75
C ALA A 205 -4.75 2.07 -12.56
N VAL A 206 -3.43 2.00 -12.74
CA VAL A 206 -2.68 3.04 -13.48
C VAL A 206 -2.82 2.92 -15.01
N SER A 207 -3.34 1.81 -15.53
CA SER A 207 -3.68 1.67 -16.95
C SER A 207 -5.02 2.29 -17.34
N GLN A 208 -5.85 2.68 -16.35
CA GLN A 208 -7.13 3.31 -16.64
C GLN A 208 -6.93 4.67 -17.30
N PRO A 209 -7.77 5.03 -18.28
CA PRO A 209 -7.65 6.32 -18.97
C PRO A 209 -7.95 7.51 -18.06
N ASP A 210 -8.78 7.30 -17.03
CA ASP A 210 -9.13 8.32 -16.05
C ASP A 210 -9.22 7.67 -14.66
N PHE A 211 -8.51 8.24 -13.67
CA PHE A 211 -8.54 7.71 -12.31
C PHE A 211 -9.80 8.16 -11.57
N THR A 212 -10.53 7.20 -10.98
CA THR A 212 -11.81 7.45 -10.29
C THR A 212 -11.69 8.42 -9.10
N VAL A 213 -10.52 8.49 -8.47
CA VAL A 213 -10.24 9.36 -7.32
C VAL A 213 -8.96 10.12 -7.61
N LYS A 214 -8.94 11.43 -7.33
CA LYS A 214 -7.78 12.30 -7.57
C LYS A 214 -7.53 13.22 -6.39
N PHE A 215 -6.27 13.54 -6.13
CA PHE A 215 -5.92 14.61 -5.22
C PHE A 215 -6.14 15.96 -5.90
N THR A 216 -6.75 16.91 -5.18
CA THR A 216 -6.94 18.26 -5.68
C THR A 216 -5.59 18.89 -6.03
N ASN A 217 -5.49 19.48 -7.23
CA ASN A 217 -4.29 20.13 -7.74
C ASN A 217 -3.06 19.22 -7.95
N VAL A 218 -3.26 17.89 -7.99
CA VAL A 218 -2.22 16.93 -8.38
C VAL A 218 -2.59 16.33 -9.73
N GLN A 219 -1.67 16.39 -10.68
CA GLN A 219 -1.83 15.73 -11.97
C GLN A 219 -1.25 14.32 -11.90
N SER A 220 -2.07 13.33 -11.51
CA SER A 220 -1.66 11.92 -11.51
C SER A 220 -1.30 11.42 -12.92
N ASN A 221 -0.75 10.22 -13.03
CA ASN A 221 -0.15 9.71 -14.27
C ASN A 221 -1.13 9.60 -15.46
N ASP A 222 -2.42 9.40 -15.22
CA ASP A 222 -3.47 9.49 -16.24
C ASP A 222 -3.48 10.85 -16.95
N VAL A 223 -3.35 11.94 -16.18
CA VAL A 223 -3.29 13.32 -16.67
C VAL A 223 -1.89 13.67 -17.16
N TYR A 224 -0.85 13.34 -16.39
CA TYR A 224 0.53 13.71 -16.69
C TYR A 224 1.03 13.11 -18.01
N TYR A 225 0.67 11.85 -18.30
CA TYR A 225 0.98 11.21 -19.58
C TYR A 225 -0.15 11.30 -20.60
N GLY A 226 -1.30 11.87 -20.24
CA GLY A 226 -2.48 12.01 -21.11
C GLY A 226 -2.97 10.69 -21.71
N SER A 227 -2.85 9.59 -20.95
CA SER A 227 -3.12 8.22 -21.42
C SER A 227 -2.42 7.84 -22.75
N SER A 228 -1.25 8.44 -23.02
CA SER A 228 -0.51 8.22 -24.27
C SER A 228 -0.24 6.75 -24.52
N GLU A 229 -0.18 6.37 -25.80
CA GLU A 229 0.16 5.01 -26.21
C GLU A 229 1.55 4.58 -25.68
N ALA A 230 2.53 5.49 -25.68
CA ALA A 230 3.85 5.24 -25.12
C ALA A 230 3.78 4.85 -23.62
N TYR A 231 2.99 5.57 -22.82
CA TYR A 231 2.80 5.22 -21.41
C TYR A 231 2.09 3.86 -21.26
N ARG A 232 1.05 3.60 -22.05
CA ARG A 232 0.34 2.31 -22.02
C ARG A 232 1.25 1.14 -22.36
N LEU A 233 2.16 1.30 -23.33
CA LEU A 233 3.16 0.27 -23.66
C LEU A 233 4.09 -0.04 -22.47
N VAL A 234 4.55 0.99 -21.75
CA VAL A 234 5.36 0.79 -20.53
C VAL A 234 4.57 0.07 -19.44
N VAL A 235 3.29 0.38 -19.27
CA VAL A 235 2.43 -0.34 -18.33
C VAL A 235 2.28 -1.81 -18.75
N MET A 236 2.08 -2.08 -20.04
CA MET A 236 1.94 -3.45 -20.57
C MET A 236 3.21 -4.27 -20.41
N GLU A 237 4.39 -3.69 -20.65
CA GLU A 237 5.68 -4.34 -20.40
C GLU A 237 5.79 -4.80 -18.93
N LYS A 238 5.37 -3.94 -18.00
CA LYS A 238 5.36 -4.27 -16.57
C LYS A 238 4.31 -5.32 -16.25
N VAL A 239 3.14 -5.30 -16.90
CA VAL A 239 2.12 -6.36 -16.76
C VAL A 239 2.70 -7.70 -17.19
N ASP A 240 3.36 -7.76 -18.35
CA ASP A 240 3.98 -8.99 -18.86
C ASP A 240 5.01 -9.55 -17.87
N PHE A 241 5.88 -8.68 -17.34
CA PHE A 241 6.82 -9.06 -16.29
C PHE A 241 6.12 -9.65 -15.06
N ILE A 242 5.10 -8.96 -14.51
CA ILE A 242 4.37 -9.44 -13.32
C ILE A 242 3.63 -10.75 -13.61
N MET A 243 3.06 -10.90 -14.80
CA MET A 243 2.39 -12.13 -15.23
C MET A 243 3.37 -13.30 -15.31
N GLN A 244 4.60 -13.09 -15.81
CA GLN A 244 5.65 -14.11 -15.79
C GLN A 244 6.01 -14.53 -14.37
N GLN A 245 6.15 -13.58 -13.44
CA GLN A 245 6.41 -13.89 -12.02
C GLN A 245 5.26 -14.71 -11.41
N LEU A 246 4.01 -14.33 -11.65
CA LEU A 246 2.83 -15.05 -11.15
C LEU A 246 2.73 -16.48 -11.71
N LEU A 247 2.94 -16.64 -13.01
CA LEU A 247 2.90 -17.95 -13.65
C LEU A 247 4.00 -18.86 -13.11
N SER A 248 5.20 -18.33 -12.89
CA SER A 248 6.30 -19.07 -12.26
C SER A 248 5.92 -19.55 -10.85
N VAL A 249 5.32 -18.70 -10.01
CA VAL A 249 4.83 -19.10 -8.67
C VAL A 249 3.71 -20.15 -8.77
N ILE A 250 2.81 -20.04 -9.75
CA ILE A 250 1.75 -21.03 -9.97
C ILE A 250 2.32 -22.38 -10.39
N GLU A 251 3.41 -22.39 -11.15
CA GLU A 251 4.08 -23.62 -11.58
C GLU A 251 4.77 -24.34 -10.41
N THR A 252 5.41 -23.60 -9.49
CA THR A 252 6.04 -24.20 -8.30
C THR A 252 5.01 -24.61 -7.25
N GLN A 253 3.91 -23.87 -7.14
CA GLN A 253 2.88 -24.12 -6.14
C GLN A 253 2.23 -25.50 -6.28
N SER A 254 2.09 -26.21 -5.16
CA SER A 254 1.41 -27.51 -5.13
C SER A 254 0.03 -27.46 -5.80
N PRO A 255 -0.28 -28.40 -6.71
CA PRO A 255 -1.58 -28.45 -7.37
C PRO A 255 -2.73 -28.80 -6.40
N THR A 256 -2.42 -29.33 -5.21
CA THR A 256 -3.43 -29.65 -4.18
C THR A 256 -4.02 -28.42 -3.52
N LYS A 257 -3.33 -27.27 -3.53
CA LYS A 257 -3.80 -26.02 -2.94
C LYS A 257 -3.41 -24.82 -3.81
N PRO A 258 -4.09 -24.61 -4.95
CA PRO A 258 -3.72 -23.64 -5.96
C PRO A 258 -4.21 -22.22 -5.61
N THR A 259 -3.80 -21.67 -4.45
CA THR A 259 -4.27 -20.35 -3.98
C THR A 259 -3.92 -19.22 -4.93
N VAL A 260 -2.71 -19.21 -5.49
CA VAL A 260 -2.24 -18.12 -6.36
C VAL A 260 -2.97 -18.17 -7.70
N ALA A 261 -3.19 -19.38 -8.24
CA ALA A 261 -3.96 -19.56 -9.46
C ALA A 261 -5.41 -19.11 -9.30
N LEU A 262 -6.02 -19.37 -8.13
CA LEU A 262 -7.37 -18.91 -7.81
C LEU A 262 -7.43 -17.38 -7.68
N SER A 263 -6.48 -16.77 -6.95
CA SER A 263 -6.40 -15.31 -6.82
C SER A 263 -6.22 -14.60 -8.18
N LEU A 264 -5.38 -15.17 -9.06
CA LEU A 264 -5.23 -14.65 -10.43
C LEU A 264 -6.50 -14.84 -11.26
N LEU A 265 -7.14 -16.00 -11.16
CA LEU A 265 -8.40 -16.27 -11.88
C LEU A 265 -9.49 -15.28 -11.47
N GLU A 266 -9.67 -15.05 -10.18
CA GLU A 266 -10.64 -14.06 -9.68
C GLU A 266 -10.31 -12.64 -10.16
N PHE A 267 -9.04 -12.26 -10.15
CA PHE A 267 -8.61 -10.97 -10.65
C PHE A 267 -8.94 -10.81 -12.15
N VAL A 268 -8.55 -11.78 -12.99
CA VAL A 268 -8.77 -11.74 -14.44
C VAL A 268 -10.26 -11.65 -14.77
N VAL A 269 -11.09 -12.47 -14.11
CA VAL A 269 -12.53 -12.53 -14.36
C VAL A 269 -13.24 -11.23 -13.99
N VAL A 270 -12.76 -10.52 -12.97
CA VAL A 270 -13.39 -9.28 -12.50
C VAL A 270 -12.84 -8.03 -13.21
N LYS A 271 -11.57 -8.04 -13.62
CA LYS A 271 -10.85 -6.82 -14.02
C LYS A 271 -10.46 -6.74 -15.49
N LEU A 272 -10.33 -7.88 -16.18
CA LEU A 272 -9.84 -7.90 -17.56
C LEU A 272 -10.95 -8.26 -18.54
N ALA A 273 -10.82 -7.74 -19.76
CA ALA A 273 -11.62 -8.21 -20.88
C ALA A 273 -11.11 -9.59 -21.32
N ILE A 274 -12.01 -10.58 -21.36
CA ILE A 274 -11.64 -11.98 -21.58
C ILE A 274 -11.73 -12.29 -23.08
N HIS A 275 -10.67 -12.00 -23.84
CA HIS A 275 -10.62 -12.32 -25.28
C HIS A 275 -9.25 -12.90 -25.66
N GLY A 276 -9.21 -13.69 -26.72
CA GLY A 276 -7.99 -14.26 -27.30
C GLY A 276 -7.15 -15.02 -26.27
N PRO A 277 -5.86 -14.64 -26.05
CA PRO A 277 -4.98 -15.35 -25.11
C PRO A 277 -5.53 -15.43 -23.67
N VAL A 278 -6.34 -14.47 -23.24
CA VAL A 278 -6.91 -14.43 -21.88
C VAL A 278 -7.93 -15.55 -21.67
N VAL A 279 -8.67 -15.96 -22.70
CA VAL A 279 -9.59 -17.10 -22.64
C VAL A 279 -8.83 -18.38 -22.30
N LYS A 280 -7.68 -18.60 -22.95
CA LYS A 280 -6.81 -19.74 -22.67
C LYS A 280 -6.28 -19.70 -21.24
N LEU A 281 -5.82 -18.55 -20.77
CA LEU A 281 -5.38 -18.35 -19.38
C LEU A 281 -6.49 -18.72 -18.39
N VAL A 282 -7.68 -18.13 -18.53
CA VAL A 282 -8.84 -18.40 -17.67
C VAL A 282 -9.18 -19.89 -17.63
N SER A 283 -9.23 -20.55 -18.80
CA SER A 283 -9.53 -21.98 -18.87
C SER A 283 -8.51 -22.85 -18.13
N ASN A 284 -7.23 -22.53 -18.25
CA ASN A 284 -6.15 -23.28 -17.61
C ASN A 284 -6.15 -23.10 -16.09
N LEU A 285 -6.33 -21.86 -15.62
CA LEU A 285 -6.44 -21.56 -14.19
C LEU A 285 -7.68 -22.22 -13.58
N LEU A 286 -8.84 -22.15 -14.26
CA LEU A 286 -10.06 -22.79 -13.81
C LEU A 286 -9.91 -24.30 -13.72
N LYS A 287 -9.32 -24.95 -14.74
CA LYS A 287 -9.03 -26.40 -14.70
C LYS A 287 -8.14 -26.76 -13.50
N ARG A 288 -7.10 -25.98 -13.23
CA ARG A 288 -6.20 -26.20 -12.10
C ARG A 288 -6.94 -26.10 -10.77
N CYS A 289 -7.76 -25.07 -10.61
CA CYS A 289 -8.55 -24.86 -9.39
C CYS A 289 -9.58 -25.96 -9.17
N VAL A 290 -10.37 -26.31 -10.19
CA VAL A 290 -11.40 -27.37 -10.10
C VAL A 290 -10.77 -28.73 -9.77
N LYS A 291 -9.65 -29.09 -10.42
CA LYS A 291 -8.96 -30.37 -10.17
C LYS A 291 -8.45 -30.51 -8.73
N SER A 292 -8.18 -29.41 -8.04
CA SER A 292 -7.68 -29.46 -6.67
C SER A 292 -8.73 -29.91 -5.64
N GLY A 293 -10.02 -29.77 -5.97
CA GLY A 293 -11.11 -30.00 -5.01
C GLY A 293 -11.15 -29.01 -3.84
N GLN A 294 -10.32 -27.95 -3.87
CA GLN A 294 -10.30 -26.90 -2.84
C GLN A 294 -11.11 -25.68 -3.29
N PHE A 295 -11.55 -24.87 -2.33
CA PHE A 295 -12.21 -23.57 -2.58
C PHE A 295 -13.51 -23.65 -3.39
N GLU A 296 -14.27 -24.74 -3.28
CA GLU A 296 -15.48 -25.01 -4.07
C GLU A 296 -16.44 -23.80 -4.14
N LEU A 297 -16.74 -23.16 -3.00
CA LEU A 297 -17.63 -21.99 -2.95
C LEU A 297 -17.12 -20.80 -3.79
N ARG A 298 -15.81 -20.53 -3.76
CA ARG A 298 -15.19 -19.45 -4.56
C ARG A 298 -15.21 -19.82 -6.04
N ILE A 299 -14.91 -21.07 -6.38
CA ILE A 299 -14.94 -21.58 -7.76
C ILE A 299 -16.37 -21.48 -8.33
N VAL A 300 -17.40 -21.85 -7.56
CA VAL A 300 -18.80 -21.71 -7.97
C VAL A 300 -19.13 -20.24 -8.29
N HIS A 301 -18.68 -19.30 -7.46
CA HIS A 301 -18.86 -17.87 -7.74
C HIS A 301 -18.16 -17.43 -9.03
N VAL A 302 -16.91 -17.86 -9.24
CA VAL A 302 -16.17 -17.60 -10.47
C VAL A 302 -16.91 -18.16 -11.70
N ILE A 303 -17.39 -19.40 -11.64
CA ILE A 303 -18.16 -20.03 -12.72
C ILE A 303 -19.44 -19.25 -13.01
N LYS A 304 -20.15 -18.80 -11.97
CA LYS A 304 -21.35 -17.97 -12.15
C LYS A 304 -21.05 -16.66 -12.88
N THR A 305 -19.96 -15.99 -12.51
CA THR A 305 -19.52 -14.76 -13.18
C THR A 305 -19.11 -15.02 -14.63
N LEU A 306 -18.35 -16.09 -14.88
CA LEU A 306 -17.98 -16.52 -16.23
C LEU A 306 -19.20 -16.87 -17.10
N THR A 307 -20.20 -17.52 -16.52
CA THR A 307 -21.46 -17.88 -17.21
C THR A 307 -22.19 -16.62 -17.68
N LYS A 308 -22.27 -15.59 -16.82
CA LYS A 308 -22.84 -14.29 -17.18
C LYS A 308 -22.05 -13.62 -18.31
N LEU A 309 -20.71 -13.66 -18.24
CA LEU A 309 -19.85 -13.07 -19.29
C LEU A 309 -19.98 -13.78 -20.64
N CYS A 310 -20.33 -15.07 -20.67
CA CYS A 310 -20.57 -15.81 -21.90
C CYS A 310 -21.77 -15.33 -22.71
N GLU A 311 -22.74 -14.66 -22.08
CA GLU A 311 -23.91 -14.10 -22.79
C GLU A 311 -23.48 -13.11 -23.88
N THR A 312 -22.33 -12.47 -23.70
CA THR A 312 -21.77 -11.47 -24.62
C THR A 312 -20.42 -11.87 -25.21
N ASN A 313 -19.98 -13.12 -25.02
CA ASN A 313 -18.64 -13.56 -25.41
C ASN A 313 -18.62 -15.02 -25.92
N ASP A 314 -18.72 -15.17 -27.23
CA ASP A 314 -18.80 -16.47 -27.90
C ASP A 314 -17.52 -17.30 -27.75
N GLU A 315 -16.34 -16.67 -27.77
CA GLU A 315 -15.06 -17.37 -27.61
C GLU A 315 -14.94 -18.04 -26.24
N LEU A 316 -15.34 -17.30 -25.20
CA LEU A 316 -15.40 -17.82 -23.84
C LEU A 316 -16.46 -18.92 -23.72
N LYS A 317 -17.65 -18.72 -24.31
CA LYS A 317 -18.75 -19.70 -24.31
C LYS A 317 -18.32 -21.05 -24.90
N VAL A 318 -17.69 -21.03 -26.08
CA VAL A 318 -17.17 -22.24 -26.74
C VAL A 318 -16.17 -22.97 -25.85
N THR A 319 -15.28 -22.22 -25.19
CA THR A 319 -14.28 -22.78 -24.28
C THR A 319 -14.92 -23.42 -23.04
N LEU A 320 -15.90 -22.78 -22.41
CA LEU A 320 -16.55 -23.31 -21.21
C LEU A 320 -17.41 -24.55 -21.49
N ILE A 321 -18.07 -24.61 -22.66
CA ILE A 321 -18.80 -25.81 -23.12
C ILE A 321 -17.81 -26.98 -23.31
N LYS A 322 -16.67 -26.75 -23.98
CA LYS A 322 -15.61 -27.77 -24.12
C LYS A 322 -15.09 -28.28 -22.78
N MET A 323 -15.11 -27.43 -21.76
CA MET A 323 -14.73 -27.80 -20.39
C MET A 323 -15.82 -28.51 -19.60
N LYS A 324 -17.02 -28.70 -20.16
CA LYS A 324 -18.21 -29.24 -19.48
C LYS A 324 -18.61 -28.43 -18.23
N VAL A 325 -18.31 -27.14 -18.21
CA VAL A 325 -18.68 -26.21 -17.13
C VAL A 325 -20.10 -25.71 -17.32
N LEU A 326 -20.51 -25.49 -18.58
CA LEU A 326 -21.88 -25.20 -18.98
C LEU A 326 -22.50 -26.50 -19.50
N GLN A 327 -23.68 -26.88 -18.99
CA GLN A 327 -24.53 -27.87 -19.64
C GLN A 327 -25.27 -27.20 -20.81
N HIS A 328 -25.55 -27.96 -21.87
CA HIS A 328 -26.12 -27.48 -23.13
C HIS A 328 -27.41 -26.69 -22.98
#